data_AF-A0A231VI28-F1
#
_entry.id   AF-A0A231VI28-F1
#
_cell.length_a   1.000
_cell.length_b   1.000
_cell.length_c   1.000
_cell.angle_alpha   90.00
_cell.angle_beta   90.00
_cell.angle_gamma   90.00
#
_symmetry.space_group_name_H-M   'P 1'
#
loop_
_entity.id
_entity.type
_entity.pdbx_description
1 polymer ?
#
loop_
_entity_poly.entity_id
_entity_poly.type
_entity_poly.pdbx_seq_one_letter_code
_entity_poly.pdbx_strand_id
1 'polypeptide(L)'
;MSNNKGSALIFTLMVILILTVLGVAILGISLTEYKVSSSYSSDVLSRYAAEAGLDILKSEFNANLLMTLKSNAQKIIDSNYDEEKKIYKISMDELYSLIFNDTKNYLYNNVFNKYLNKGDVAFGNTGQIYKIISITFNQEEKLEYSIHIETIGIYRNTKSYGHADLILNLQATGNPIIISNWTIDNIPPSN
;
A
#
# COMPACT_ATOMS: atom_id res chain seq x y z
N MET A 1 68.85 -28.95 30.86
CA MET A 1 67.71 -28.87 29.91
C MET A 1 66.48 -29.49 30.57
N SER A 2 65.81 -28.76 31.46
CA SER A 2 64.56 -29.22 32.10
C SER A 2 63.82 -27.99 32.64
N ASN A 3 62.79 -27.54 31.90
CA ASN A 3 61.62 -26.77 32.39
C ASN A 3 60.69 -26.23 31.28
N ASN A 4 60.93 -26.53 30.00
CA ASN A 4 60.06 -26.07 28.90
C ASN A 4 58.69 -26.77 28.82
N LYS A 5 58.45 -27.86 29.56
CA LYS A 5 57.19 -28.62 29.49
C LYS A 5 56.04 -27.93 30.24
N GLY A 6 56.33 -27.26 31.37
CA GLY A 6 55.32 -26.53 32.15
C GLY A 6 54.91 -25.21 31.52
N SER A 7 55.87 -24.46 30.98
CA SER A 7 55.59 -23.21 30.26
C SER A 7 54.83 -23.44 28.95
N ALA A 8 55.11 -24.52 28.23
CA ALA A 8 54.34 -24.91 27.05
C ALA A 8 52.87 -25.21 27.37
N LEU A 9 52.60 -25.93 28.47
CA LEU A 9 51.24 -26.23 28.91
C LEU A 9 50.46 -24.96 29.25
N ILE A 10 51.06 -24.03 30.00
CA ILE A 10 50.44 -22.75 30.37
C ILE A 10 50.15 -21.93 29.12
N PHE A 11 51.09 -21.86 28.18
CA PHE A 11 50.90 -21.16 26.92
C PHE A 11 49.73 -21.74 26.12
N THR A 12 49.65 -23.07 26.00
CA THR A 12 48.51 -23.72 25.31
C THR A 12 47.18 -23.44 25.99
N LEU A 13 47.12 -23.41 27.32
CA LEU A 13 45.91 -23.07 28.07
C LEU A 13 45.48 -21.62 27.85
N MET A 14 46.44 -20.68 27.85
CA MET A 14 46.14 -19.27 27.55
C MET A 14 45.61 -19.12 26.12
N VAL A 15 46.23 -19.79 25.13
CA VAL A 15 45.78 -19.75 23.74
C VAL A 15 44.38 -20.35 23.58
N ILE A 16 44.10 -21.50 24.18
CA ILE A 16 42.76 -22.12 24.14
C ILE A 16 41.73 -21.22 24.79
N LEU A 17 42.06 -20.60 25.93
CA LEU A 17 41.14 -19.69 26.62
C LEU A 17 40.83 -18.46 25.77
N ILE A 18 41.85 -17.84 25.15
CA ILE A 18 41.67 -16.71 24.24
C ILE A 18 40.81 -17.11 23.03
N LEU A 19 41.11 -18.25 22.40
CA LEU A 19 40.34 -18.76 21.25
C LEU A 19 38.89 -19.09 21.61
N THR A 20 38.65 -19.63 22.81
CA THR A 20 37.30 -19.96 23.29
C THR A 20 36.48 -18.69 23.51
N VAL A 21 37.06 -17.69 24.18
CA VAL A 21 36.40 -16.39 24.38
C VAL A 21 36.09 -15.72 23.04
N LEU A 22 37.04 -15.76 22.10
CA LEU A 22 36.85 -15.21 20.75
C LEU A 22 35.75 -15.96 20.00
N GLY A 23 35.75 -17.30 20.04
CA GLY A 23 34.75 -18.14 19.39
C GLY A 23 33.34 -17.87 19.90
N VAL A 24 33.16 -17.76 21.22
CA VAL A 24 31.87 -17.44 21.83
C VAL A 24 31.42 -16.02 21.46
N ALA A 25 32.33 -15.05 21.42
CA ALA A 25 32.03 -13.68 21.02
C ALA A 25 31.55 -13.59 19.56
N ILE A 26 32.27 -14.24 18.63
CA ILE A 26 31.90 -14.29 17.21
C ILE A 26 30.53 -14.95 17.04
N LEU A 27 30.29 -16.08 17.71
CA LEU A 27 29.00 -16.77 17.67
C LEU A 27 27.86 -15.87 18.14
N GLY A 28 28.06 -15.11 19.22
CA GLY A 28 27.07 -14.15 19.72
C GLY A 28 26.75 -13.04 18.70
N ILE A 29 27.77 -12.50 18.03
CA ILE A 29 27.61 -11.48 16.98
C ILE A 29 26.85 -12.06 15.79
N SER A 30 27.27 -13.23 15.28
CA SER A 30 26.62 -13.86 14.12
C SER A 30 25.15 -14.21 14.38
N LEU A 31 24.81 -14.68 15.58
CA LEU A 31 23.40 -14.92 15.96
C LEU A 31 22.59 -13.62 15.99
N THR A 32 23.21 -12.52 16.40
CA THR A 32 22.56 -11.21 16.43
C THR A 32 22.33 -10.69 15.02
N GLU A 33 23.34 -10.74 14.15
CA GLU A 33 23.24 -10.36 12.74
C GLU A 33 22.18 -11.19 12.01
N TYR A 34 22.15 -12.50 12.25
CA TYR A 34 21.13 -13.39 11.67
C TYR A 34 19.71 -12.99 12.09
N LYS A 35 19.48 -12.69 13.37
CA LYS A 35 18.18 -12.23 13.87
C LYS A 35 17.78 -10.88 13.27
N VAL A 36 18.72 -9.93 13.21
CA VAL A 36 18.49 -8.61 12.60
C VAL A 36 18.15 -8.75 11.12
N SER A 37 18.91 -9.55 10.38
CA SER A 37 18.67 -9.82 8.96
C SER A 37 17.31 -10.49 8.72
N SER A 38 16.93 -11.48 9.54
CA SER A 38 15.63 -12.13 9.44
C SER A 38 14.46 -11.18 9.72
N SER A 39 14.60 -10.29 10.71
CA SER A 39 13.63 -9.26 11.02
C SER A 39 13.50 -8.25 9.89
N TYR A 40 14.62 -7.76 9.37
CA TYR A 40 14.66 -6.83 8.24
C TYR A 40 14.02 -7.43 6.99
N SER A 41 14.34 -8.69 6.66
CA SER A 41 13.70 -9.38 5.55
C SER A 41 12.20 -9.52 5.74
N SER A 42 11.73 -9.76 6.97
CA SER A 42 10.30 -9.88 7.25
C SER A 42 9.58 -8.54 7.08
N ASP A 43 10.20 -7.44 7.51
CA ASP A 43 9.70 -6.07 7.33
C ASP A 43 9.62 -5.69 5.85
N VAL A 44 10.68 -5.96 5.08
CA VAL A 44 10.66 -5.71 3.63
C VAL A 44 9.53 -6.46 2.93
N LEU A 45 9.30 -7.73 3.30
CA LEU A 45 8.24 -8.53 2.71
C LEU A 45 6.83 -8.07 3.14
N SER A 46 6.63 -7.61 4.38
CA SER A 46 5.34 -7.01 4.76
C SER A 46 5.08 -5.69 4.05
N ARG A 47 6.11 -4.87 3.82
CA ARG A 47 6.01 -3.62 3.05
C ARG A 47 5.64 -3.88 1.59
N TYR A 48 6.26 -4.86 0.94
CA TYR A 48 5.88 -5.26 -0.42
C TYR A 48 4.44 -5.78 -0.52
N ALA A 49 3.98 -6.53 0.49
CA ALA A 49 2.60 -6.98 0.53
C ALA A 49 1.61 -5.80 0.64
N ALA A 50 1.92 -4.79 1.47
CA ALA A 50 1.09 -3.59 1.61
C ALA A 50 1.00 -2.81 0.28
N GLU A 51 2.15 -2.65 -0.39
CA GLU A 51 2.26 -1.99 -1.68
C GLU A 51 1.48 -2.71 -2.78
N ALA A 52 1.54 -4.04 -2.82
CA ALA A 52 0.77 -4.85 -3.77
C ALA A 52 -0.74 -4.60 -3.65
N GLY A 53 -1.24 -4.39 -2.43
CA GLY A 53 -2.65 -4.04 -2.21
C GLY A 53 -3.04 -2.71 -2.87
N LEU A 54 -2.18 -1.69 -2.75
CA LEU A 54 -2.40 -0.38 -3.37
C LEU A 54 -2.29 -0.46 -4.89
N ASP A 55 -1.28 -1.18 -5.40
CA ASP A 55 -1.05 -1.33 -6.84
C ASP A 55 -2.21 -2.04 -7.54
N ILE A 56 -2.78 -3.05 -6.90
CA ILE A 56 -3.96 -3.75 -7.45
C ILE A 56 -5.13 -2.78 -7.59
N LEU A 57 -5.42 -1.95 -6.57
CA LEU A 57 -6.51 -1.00 -6.67
C LEU A 57 -6.24 0.07 -7.74
N LYS A 58 -5.01 0.58 -7.80
CA LYS A 58 -4.57 1.50 -8.85
C LYS A 58 -4.75 0.90 -10.25
N SER A 59 -4.48 -0.39 -10.43
CA SER A 59 -4.63 -1.07 -11.73
C SER A 59 -6.08 -1.17 -12.22
N GLU A 60 -7.06 -1.14 -11.32
CA GLU A 60 -8.49 -1.15 -11.69
C GLU A 60 -8.90 0.16 -12.39
N PHE A 61 -8.16 1.24 -12.14
CA PHE A 61 -8.33 2.52 -12.82
C PHE A 61 -7.72 2.54 -14.22
N ASN A 62 -8.09 1.56 -15.02
CA ASN A 62 -7.72 1.44 -16.42
C ASN A 62 -8.56 2.36 -17.33
N ALA A 63 -8.14 2.48 -18.60
CA ALA A 63 -8.78 3.33 -19.59
C ALA A 63 -10.29 3.03 -19.79
N ASN A 64 -10.71 1.77 -19.67
CA ASN A 64 -12.11 1.38 -19.86
C ASN A 64 -12.99 1.88 -18.71
N LEU A 65 -12.53 1.71 -17.46
CA LEU A 65 -13.23 2.25 -16.30
C LEU A 65 -13.36 3.77 -16.43
N LEU A 66 -12.26 4.45 -16.73
CA LEU A 66 -12.20 5.90 -16.87
C LEU A 66 -13.12 6.42 -17.97
N MET A 67 -13.15 5.74 -19.13
CA MET A 67 -14.06 6.07 -20.22
C MET A 67 -15.53 5.89 -19.81
N THR A 68 -15.83 4.84 -19.05
CA THR A 68 -17.18 4.59 -18.53
C THR A 68 -17.63 5.69 -17.58
N LEU A 69 -16.76 6.10 -16.63
CA LEU A 69 -17.06 7.19 -15.71
C LEU A 69 -17.30 8.51 -16.45
N LYS A 70 -16.46 8.84 -17.43
CA LYS A 70 -16.63 10.03 -18.29
C LYS A 70 -17.94 9.97 -19.08
N SER A 71 -18.29 8.81 -19.65
CA SER A 71 -19.54 8.64 -20.40
C SER A 71 -20.77 8.80 -19.51
N ASN A 72 -20.75 8.27 -18.28
CA ASN A 72 -21.85 8.43 -17.33
C ASN A 72 -22.02 9.90 -16.92
N ALA A 73 -20.92 10.58 -16.59
CA ALA A 73 -20.93 12.01 -16.30
C ALA A 73 -21.51 12.81 -17.48
N GLN A 74 -21.09 12.52 -18.71
CA GLN A 74 -21.61 13.20 -19.90
C GLN A 74 -23.11 12.97 -20.10
N LYS A 75 -23.61 11.75 -19.90
CA LYS A 75 -25.06 11.46 -19.97
C LYS A 75 -25.88 12.28 -18.97
N ILE A 76 -25.35 12.47 -17.76
CA ILE A 76 -25.99 13.31 -16.73
C ILE A 76 -25.99 14.78 -17.18
N ILE A 77 -24.89 15.27 -17.75
CA ILE A 77 -24.80 16.63 -18.30
C ILE A 77 -25.83 16.81 -19.43
N ASP A 78 -25.84 15.92 -20.41
CA ASP A 78 -26.70 16.01 -21.60
C ASP A 78 -28.18 15.92 -21.24
N SER A 79 -28.56 15.01 -20.33
CA SER A 79 -29.96 14.86 -19.88
C SER A 79 -30.49 16.09 -19.13
N ASN A 80 -29.59 16.86 -18.50
CA ASN A 80 -29.91 18.08 -17.77
C ASN A 80 -29.68 19.36 -18.58
N TYR A 81 -29.23 19.27 -19.83
CA TYR A 81 -29.10 20.41 -20.72
C TYR A 81 -30.39 20.59 -21.54
N ASP A 82 -30.89 21.82 -21.62
CA ASP A 82 -32.00 22.21 -22.50
C ASP A 82 -31.41 22.83 -23.77
N GLU A 83 -31.42 22.09 -24.88
CA GLU A 83 -30.85 22.54 -26.15
C GLU A 83 -31.57 23.76 -26.74
N GLU A 84 -32.88 23.87 -26.53
CA GLU A 84 -33.69 24.96 -27.06
C GLU A 84 -33.36 26.28 -26.36
N LYS A 85 -33.20 26.23 -25.04
CA LYS A 85 -32.89 27.41 -24.21
C LYS A 85 -31.40 27.63 -24.00
N LYS A 86 -30.56 26.65 -24.35
CA LYS A 86 -29.11 26.64 -24.12
C LYS A 86 -28.73 26.86 -22.64
N ILE A 87 -29.52 26.30 -21.74
CA ILE A 87 -29.31 26.39 -20.28
C ILE A 87 -29.43 25.02 -19.62
N TYR A 88 -28.84 24.86 -18.44
CA TYR A 88 -29.05 23.69 -17.61
C TYR A 88 -30.41 23.78 -16.88
N LYS A 89 -31.12 22.66 -16.80
CA LYS A 89 -32.41 22.51 -16.12
C LYS A 89 -32.29 22.64 -14.60
N ILE A 90 -31.08 22.43 -14.08
CA ILE A 90 -30.72 22.46 -12.66
C ILE A 90 -29.52 23.37 -12.43
N SER A 91 -29.27 23.73 -11.17
CA SER A 91 -28.07 24.49 -10.81
C SER A 91 -26.79 23.68 -11.03
N MET A 92 -25.66 24.36 -11.18
CA MET A 92 -24.37 23.69 -11.41
C MET A 92 -23.94 22.84 -10.21
N ASP A 93 -24.22 23.30 -8.99
CA ASP A 93 -23.90 22.58 -7.75
C ASP A 93 -24.71 21.27 -7.63
N GLU A 94 -26.00 21.31 -8.01
CA GLU A 94 -26.84 20.11 -8.10
C GLU A 94 -26.32 19.15 -9.17
N LEU A 95 -25.92 19.66 -10.34
CA LEU A 95 -25.35 18.84 -11.40
C LEU A 95 -24.08 18.12 -10.96
N TYR A 96 -23.14 18.83 -10.33
CA TYR A 96 -21.92 18.23 -9.81
C TYR A 96 -22.20 17.20 -8.71
N SER A 97 -23.17 17.46 -7.84
CA SER A 97 -23.58 16.52 -6.79
C SER A 97 -24.18 15.23 -7.38
N LEU A 98 -24.97 15.33 -8.45
CA LEU A 98 -25.51 14.16 -9.16
C LEU A 98 -24.39 13.32 -9.78
N ILE A 99 -23.44 13.96 -10.46
CA ILE A 99 -22.32 13.27 -11.10
C ILE A 99 -21.42 12.61 -10.04
N PHE A 100 -21.17 13.29 -8.93
CA PHE A 100 -20.41 12.74 -7.81
C PHE A 100 -21.08 11.48 -7.25
N ASN A 101 -22.38 11.53 -6.96
CA ASN A 101 -23.11 10.39 -6.42
C ASN A 101 -23.15 9.20 -7.39
N ASP A 102 -23.36 9.45 -8.69
CA ASP A 102 -23.29 8.40 -9.72
C ASP A 102 -21.89 7.76 -9.79
N THR A 103 -20.85 8.58 -9.87
CA THR A 103 -19.45 8.13 -9.91
C THR A 103 -19.08 7.32 -8.68
N LYS A 104 -19.45 7.81 -7.49
CA LYS A 104 -19.24 7.14 -6.21
C LYS A 104 -19.93 5.78 -6.20
N ASN A 105 -21.22 5.74 -6.50
CA ASN A 105 -22.00 4.51 -6.51
C ASN A 105 -21.45 3.49 -7.50
N TYR A 106 -21.05 3.94 -8.69
CA TYR A 106 -20.44 3.09 -9.69
C TYR A 106 -19.13 2.48 -9.19
N LEU A 107 -18.22 3.29 -8.62
CA LEU A 107 -16.95 2.82 -8.10
C LEU A 107 -17.13 1.85 -6.92
N TYR A 108 -18.03 2.13 -5.98
CA TYR A 108 -18.29 1.20 -4.88
C TYR A 108 -18.82 -0.14 -5.39
N ASN A 109 -19.79 -0.13 -6.31
CA ASN A 109 -20.43 -1.36 -6.78
C ASN A 109 -19.54 -2.20 -7.70
N ASN A 110 -18.71 -1.57 -8.54
CA ASN A 110 -17.94 -2.27 -9.57
C ASN A 110 -16.47 -2.47 -9.22
N VAL A 111 -15.91 -1.65 -8.31
CA VAL A 111 -14.48 -1.65 -7.99
C VAL A 111 -14.25 -1.91 -6.50
N PHE A 112 -14.67 -1.00 -5.62
CA PHE A 112 -14.22 -1.00 -4.22
C PHE A 112 -14.77 -2.19 -3.40
N ASN A 113 -16.06 -2.53 -3.56
CA ASN A 113 -16.69 -3.60 -2.77
C ASN A 113 -16.05 -4.97 -3.00
N LYS A 114 -15.51 -5.23 -4.21
CA LYS A 114 -14.77 -6.47 -4.53
C LYS A 114 -13.55 -6.65 -3.62
N TYR A 115 -12.92 -5.56 -3.22
CA TYR A 115 -11.67 -5.56 -2.46
C TYR A 115 -11.88 -5.44 -0.96
N LEU A 116 -12.78 -4.55 -0.54
CA LEU A 116 -13.12 -4.35 0.87
C LEU A 116 -13.67 -5.64 1.52
N ASN A 117 -14.43 -6.43 0.75
CA ASN A 117 -15.05 -7.65 1.26
C ASN A 117 -14.15 -8.90 1.15
N LYS A 118 -12.96 -8.78 0.53
CA LYS A 118 -12.12 -9.95 0.22
C LYS A 118 -11.35 -10.48 1.44
N GLY A 119 -11.17 -9.66 2.47
CA GLY A 119 -10.41 -10.03 3.67
C GLY A 119 -8.92 -10.22 3.36
N ASP A 120 -8.33 -11.27 3.94
CA ASP A 120 -6.91 -11.58 3.81
C ASP A 120 -6.62 -12.26 2.47
N VAL A 121 -5.77 -11.65 1.63
CA VAL A 121 -5.44 -12.15 0.29
C VAL A 121 -3.97 -12.55 0.23
N ALA A 122 -3.69 -13.79 -0.14
CA ALA A 122 -2.33 -14.27 -0.34
C ALA A 122 -1.66 -13.57 -1.54
N PHE A 123 -0.43 -13.11 -1.34
CA PHE A 123 0.43 -12.53 -2.36
C PHE A 123 1.53 -13.52 -2.76
N GLY A 124 1.29 -14.20 -3.89
CA GLY A 124 2.16 -15.26 -4.39
C GLY A 124 2.28 -16.45 -3.43
N ASN A 125 3.38 -17.19 -3.54
CA ASN A 125 3.62 -18.42 -2.76
C ASN A 125 4.54 -18.22 -1.55
N THR A 126 4.87 -16.97 -1.22
CA THR A 126 5.88 -16.65 -0.20
C THR A 126 5.30 -16.58 1.21
N GLY A 127 3.97 -16.59 1.36
CA GLY A 127 3.29 -16.40 2.65
C GLY A 127 3.04 -14.93 3.00
N GLN A 128 3.27 -14.01 2.07
CA GLN A 128 2.82 -12.62 2.16
C GLN A 128 1.30 -12.55 2.02
N ILE A 129 0.66 -11.69 2.79
CA ILE A 129 -0.77 -11.44 2.76
C ILE A 129 -0.98 -9.94 2.66
N TYR A 130 -1.91 -9.51 1.83
CA TYR A 130 -2.37 -8.13 1.82
C TYR A 130 -3.86 -8.05 2.07
N LYS A 131 -4.30 -6.91 2.60
CA LYS A 131 -5.71 -6.59 2.79
C LYS A 131 -5.93 -5.10 2.58
N ILE A 132 -6.97 -4.75 1.85
CA ILE A 132 -7.45 -3.36 1.73
C ILE A 132 -8.43 -3.13 2.89
N ILE A 133 -8.12 -2.13 3.72
CA ILE A 133 -8.83 -1.86 4.97
C ILE A 133 -9.93 -0.84 4.74
N SER A 134 -9.59 0.26 4.08
CA SER A 134 -10.52 1.37 3.85
C SER A 134 -10.30 1.95 2.46
N ILE A 135 -11.39 2.46 1.90
CA ILE A 135 -11.38 3.30 0.72
C ILE A 135 -12.40 4.41 0.98
N THR A 136 -11.92 5.66 1.04
CA THR A 136 -12.79 6.84 1.14
C THR A 136 -12.76 7.62 -0.16
N PHE A 137 -13.92 8.19 -0.50
CA PHE A 137 -14.14 8.89 -1.77
C PHE A 137 -14.88 10.19 -1.49
N ASN A 138 -14.19 11.31 -1.67
CA ASN A 138 -14.70 12.65 -1.40
C ASN A 138 -14.62 13.53 -2.64
N GLN A 139 -15.54 14.49 -2.70
CA GLN A 139 -15.53 15.53 -3.72
C GLN A 139 -14.69 16.71 -3.22
N GLU A 140 -13.72 17.13 -4.04
CA GLU A 140 -12.87 18.28 -3.76
C GLU A 140 -13.50 19.52 -4.40
N GLU A 141 -13.38 19.64 -5.72
CA GLU A 141 -13.94 20.75 -6.48
C GLU A 141 -14.58 20.24 -7.77
N LYS A 142 -15.84 20.61 -8.03
CA LYS A 142 -16.55 20.30 -9.29
C LYS A 142 -16.51 18.79 -9.62
N LEU A 143 -15.68 18.40 -10.59
CA LEU A 143 -15.52 17.04 -11.10
C LEU A 143 -14.14 16.42 -10.73
N GLU A 144 -13.52 16.96 -9.69
CA GLU A 144 -12.30 16.44 -9.07
C GLU A 144 -12.64 15.76 -7.74
N TYR A 145 -12.11 14.55 -7.56
CA TYR A 145 -12.42 13.68 -6.46
C TYR A 145 -11.15 13.10 -5.84
N SER A 146 -11.07 13.12 -4.50
CA SER A 146 -10.00 12.47 -3.75
C SER A 146 -10.40 11.03 -3.41
N ILE A 147 -9.50 10.10 -3.64
CA ILE A 147 -9.64 8.69 -3.25
C ILE A 147 -8.51 8.35 -2.29
N HIS A 148 -8.84 8.11 -1.03
CA HIS A 148 -7.87 7.67 -0.03
C HIS A 148 -8.01 6.18 0.20
N ILE A 149 -6.89 5.47 0.18
CA ILE A 149 -6.83 4.01 0.22
C ILE A 149 -5.84 3.60 1.30
N GLU A 150 -6.30 2.71 2.19
CA GLU A 150 -5.46 2.15 3.25
C GLU A 150 -5.35 0.63 3.09
N THR A 151 -4.13 0.12 3.13
CA THR A 151 -3.81 -1.31 3.05
C THR A 151 -2.97 -1.76 4.23
N ILE A 152 -3.03 -3.05 4.51
CA ILE A 152 -2.11 -3.74 5.39
C ILE A 152 -1.43 -4.87 4.64
N GLY A 153 -0.11 -4.92 4.77
CA GLY A 153 0.72 -6.03 4.36
C GLY A 153 1.17 -6.82 5.58
N ILE A 154 1.05 -8.14 5.52
CA ILE A 154 1.34 -9.05 6.62
C ILE A 154 2.32 -10.11 6.10
N TYR A 155 3.42 -10.28 6.84
CA TYR A 155 4.33 -11.38 6.63
C TYR A 155 4.79 -11.93 7.98
N ARG A 156 4.48 -13.20 8.25
CA ARG A 156 4.65 -13.83 9.57
C ARG A 156 3.95 -12.99 10.65
N ASN A 157 4.72 -12.45 11.61
CA ASN A 157 4.21 -11.61 12.70
C ASN A 157 4.46 -10.11 12.45
N THR A 158 4.95 -9.73 11.27
CA THR A 158 5.25 -8.33 10.91
C THR A 158 4.11 -7.76 10.09
N LYS A 159 3.75 -6.52 10.39
CA LYS A 159 2.70 -5.76 9.71
C LYS A 159 3.28 -4.45 9.23
N SER A 160 2.94 -4.08 8.02
CA SER A 160 3.23 -2.77 7.45
C SER A 160 1.95 -2.22 6.81
N TYR A 161 1.88 -0.91 6.68
CA TYR A 161 0.68 -0.21 6.22
C TYR A 161 1.00 0.59 4.97
N GLY A 162 0.05 0.60 4.05
CA GLY A 162 0.11 1.39 2.83
C GLY A 162 -0.97 2.45 2.85
N HIS A 163 -0.61 3.68 2.53
CA HIS A 163 -1.51 4.81 2.41
C HIS A 163 -1.32 5.44 1.04
N ALA A 164 -2.40 5.59 0.27
CA ALA A 164 -2.35 6.25 -1.02
C ALA A 164 -3.50 7.24 -1.17
N ASP A 165 -3.16 8.39 -1.74
CA ASP A 165 -4.12 9.40 -2.16
C ASP A 165 -4.07 9.50 -3.69
N LEU A 166 -5.22 9.28 -4.31
CA LEU A 166 -5.42 9.42 -5.75
C LEU A 166 -6.38 10.59 -6.00
N ILE A 167 -6.08 11.39 -7.02
CA ILE A 167 -6.97 12.44 -7.51
C ILE A 167 -7.55 11.98 -8.84
N LEU A 168 -8.87 11.83 -8.88
CA LEU A 168 -9.64 11.56 -10.09
C LEU A 168 -10.27 12.85 -10.57
N ASN A 169 -9.83 13.35 -11.72
CA ASN A 169 -10.38 14.52 -12.39
C ASN A 169 -11.04 14.12 -13.71
N LEU A 170 -12.38 14.11 -13.74
CA LEU A 170 -13.13 13.71 -14.95
C LEU A 170 -13.07 14.75 -16.07
N GLN A 171 -12.64 15.98 -15.79
CA GLN A 171 -12.46 17.06 -16.79
C GLN A 171 -11.08 17.03 -17.45
N ALA A 172 -10.14 16.24 -16.92
CA ALA A 172 -8.80 16.16 -17.47
C ALA A 172 -8.81 15.69 -18.93
N THR A 173 -8.09 16.42 -19.78
CA THR A 173 -7.88 16.10 -21.20
C THR A 173 -6.88 14.96 -21.41
N GLY A 174 -6.04 14.68 -20.42
CA GLY A 174 -5.06 13.59 -20.40
C GLY A 174 -5.49 12.43 -19.49
N ASN A 175 -4.55 11.86 -18.74
CA ASN A 175 -4.84 10.85 -17.72
C ASN A 175 -5.69 11.50 -16.61
N PRO A 176 -6.94 11.04 -16.39
CA PRO A 176 -7.80 11.62 -15.37
C PRO A 176 -7.41 11.20 -13.95
N ILE A 177 -6.38 10.37 -13.76
CA ILE A 177 -5.91 9.98 -12.43
C ILE A 177 -4.47 10.39 -12.19
N ILE A 178 -4.27 11.00 -11.03
CA ILE A 178 -2.98 11.44 -10.51
C ILE A 178 -2.77 10.81 -9.13
N ILE A 179 -1.55 10.38 -8.84
CA ILE A 179 -1.17 9.95 -7.49
C ILE A 179 -0.67 11.20 -6.77
N SER A 180 -1.38 11.65 -5.74
CA SER A 180 -0.97 12.80 -4.93
C SER A 180 -0.05 12.37 -3.79
N ASN A 181 -0.28 11.18 -3.22
CA ASN A 181 0.55 10.63 -2.15
C ASN A 181 0.61 9.10 -2.23
N TRP A 182 1.75 8.52 -1.84
CA TRP A 182 1.96 7.09 -1.78
C TRP A 182 3.04 6.75 -0.76
N THR A 183 2.64 6.15 0.35
CA THR A 183 3.54 5.86 1.46
C THR A 183 3.33 4.46 2.00
N ILE A 184 4.43 3.75 2.21
CA ILE A 184 4.44 2.47 2.93
C ILE A 184 5.22 2.68 4.23
N ASP A 185 4.56 2.52 5.36
CA ASP A 185 5.11 2.79 6.68
C ASP A 185 4.61 1.80 7.74
N ASN A 186 4.85 2.13 9.00
CA ASN A 186 4.42 1.37 10.17
C ASN A 186 3.33 2.10 10.96
N ILE A 187 2.68 3.10 10.34
CA ILE A 187 1.62 3.89 10.93
C ILE A 187 0.29 3.20 10.59
N PRO A 188 -0.48 2.75 11.59
CA PRO A 188 -1.76 2.10 11.34
C PRO A 188 -2.77 3.05 10.68
N PRO A 189 -3.81 2.50 10.03
CA PRO A 189 -4.84 3.28 9.36
C PRO A 189 -5.56 4.20 10.33
N SER A 190 -6.01 5.35 9.83
CA SER A 190 -6.77 6.33 10.60
C SER A 190 -8.19 5.80 10.81
N ASN A 191 -8.56 5.45 12.04
CA ASN A 191 -9.94 5.05 12.39
C ASN A 191 -10.96 6.16 12.17
#